data_AF-A0A3M2HEU8-F1
#
_entry.id   AF-A0A3M2HEU8-F1
#
_cell.length_a   1.000
_cell.length_b   1.000
_cell.length_c   1.000
_cell.angle_alpha   90.00
_cell.angle_beta   90.00
_cell.angle_gamma   90.00
#
_symmetry.space_group_name_H-M   'P 1'
#
loop_
_entity.id
_entity.type
_entity.pdbx_description
1 polymer ?
#
loop_
_entity_poly.entity_id
_entity_poly.type
_entity_poly.pdbx_seq_one_letter_code
_entity_poly.pdbx_strand_id
1 'polypeptide(L)'
;MWLDWTSLDGVEHEAELDFKEIFPDRLVLHNVPREEIKVGWGFRVWADALVEINDRTVNVYMKALVVTQHPQNPEDPHSNGRRDLILAWTKTY
;
A
#
# COMPACT_ATOMS: atom_id res chain seq x y z
N MET A 1 7.93 13.09 4.19
CA MET A 1 9.12 12.26 4.50
C MET A 1 10.20 12.65 3.52
N TRP A 2 11.42 12.89 3.98
CA TRP A 2 12.53 13.26 3.11
C TRP A 2 13.24 12.03 2.55
N LEU A 3 13.61 12.06 1.28
CA LEU A 3 14.37 11.04 0.58
C LEU A 3 15.64 11.67 0.00
N ASP A 4 16.74 10.93 0.08
CA ASP A 4 18.04 11.23 -0.50
C ASP A 4 18.56 9.90 -1.08
N TRP A 5 18.96 9.91 -2.36
CA TRP A 5 19.55 8.74 -3.00
C TRP A 5 20.41 9.12 -4.20
N THR A 6 21.24 8.16 -4.64
CA THR A 6 22.02 8.26 -5.88
C THR A 6 21.49 7.25 -6.89
N SER A 7 21.19 7.69 -8.11
CA SER A 7 20.81 6.79 -9.21
C SER A 7 22.00 5.99 -9.73
N LEU A 8 21.75 4.95 -10.53
CA LEU A 8 22.77 4.05 -11.08
C LEU A 8 23.81 4.77 -11.93
N ASP A 9 23.45 5.91 -12.53
CA ASP A 9 24.35 6.79 -13.29
C ASP A 9 25.16 7.77 -12.44
N GLY A 10 25.04 7.70 -11.11
CA GLY A 10 25.79 8.51 -10.16
C GLY A 10 25.19 9.90 -9.88
N VAL A 11 24.01 10.22 -10.42
CA VAL A 11 23.33 11.49 -10.14
C VAL A 11 22.67 11.44 -8.77
N GLU A 12 22.87 12.48 -7.97
CA GLU A 12 22.23 12.67 -6.67
C GLU A 12 20.81 13.23 -6.84
N HIS A 13 19.88 12.73 -6.01
CA HIS A 13 18.48 13.12 -6.00
C HIS A 13 18.00 13.39 -4.59
N GLU A 14 17.11 14.37 -4.47
CA GLU A 14 16.37 14.65 -3.24
C GLU A 14 14.89 14.79 -3.56
N ALA A 15 14.03 14.26 -2.69
CA ALA A 15 12.59 14.40 -2.82
C ALA A 15 11.88 14.41 -1.47
N GLU A 16 10.83 15.24 -1.35
CA GLU A 16 9.88 15.14 -0.25
C GLU A 16 8.65 14.33 -0.70
N LEU A 17 8.32 13.29 0.07
CA LEU A 17 7.05 12.59 -0.04
C LEU A 17 6.02 13.20 0.91
N ASP A 18 4.99 13.85 0.36
CA ASP A 18 3.81 14.26 1.12
C ASP A 18 2.73 13.16 1.07
N PHE A 19 2.56 12.46 2.18
CA PHE A 19 1.53 11.43 2.32
C PHE A 19 0.10 11.98 2.28
N LYS A 20 -0.10 13.28 2.51
CA LYS A 20 -1.41 13.93 2.31
C LYS A 20 -1.75 14.05 0.83
N GLU A 21 -0.76 14.29 -0.02
CA GLU A 21 -0.96 14.33 -1.48
C GLU A 21 -1.08 12.93 -2.06
N ILE A 22 -0.32 11.96 -1.53
CA ILE A 22 -0.38 10.56 -1.97
C ILE A 22 -1.72 9.91 -1.57
N PHE A 23 -2.24 10.23 -0.38
CA PHE A 23 -3.48 9.66 0.16
C PHE A 23 -4.47 10.75 0.57
N PRO A 24 -5.03 11.52 -0.39
CA PRO A 24 -5.86 12.69 -0.07
C PRO A 24 -7.09 12.33 0.75
N ASP A 25 -7.76 11.24 0.40
CA ASP A 25 -8.98 10.78 1.06
C ASP A 25 -8.72 9.83 2.24
N ARG A 26 -7.43 9.52 2.52
CA ARG A 26 -7.01 8.59 3.57
C ARG A 26 -7.71 7.22 3.49
N LEU A 27 -8.00 6.78 2.27
CA LEU A 27 -8.64 5.50 2.00
C LEU A 27 -7.62 4.36 2.04
N VAL A 28 -8.07 3.20 2.49
CA VAL A 28 -7.31 1.96 2.39
C VAL A 28 -7.46 1.39 0.98
N LEU A 29 -6.36 1.26 0.25
CA LEU A 29 -6.33 0.66 -1.07
C LEU A 29 -6.30 -0.87 -0.95
N HIS A 30 -7.22 -1.56 -1.63
CA HIS A 30 -7.29 -3.02 -1.66
C HIS A 30 -8.06 -3.54 -2.88
N ASN A 31 -7.87 -4.81 -3.22
CA ASN A 31 -8.56 -5.47 -4.35
C ASN A 31 -9.76 -6.34 -3.93
N VAL A 32 -10.12 -6.35 -2.64
CA VAL A 32 -11.27 -7.15 -2.15
C VAL A 32 -12.60 -6.56 -2.64
N PRO A 33 -13.45 -7.35 -3.33
CA PRO A 33 -14.80 -6.93 -3.71
C PRO A 33 -15.62 -6.48 -2.50
N ARG A 34 -16.49 -5.48 -2.67
CA ARG A 34 -17.19 -4.84 -1.54
C ARG A 34 -18.07 -5.82 -0.77
N GLU A 35 -18.70 -6.73 -1.49
CA GLU A 35 -19.53 -7.83 -1.01
C GLU A 35 -18.74 -8.87 -0.23
N GLU A 36 -17.44 -9.03 -0.52
CA GLU A 36 -16.56 -9.94 0.20
C GLU A 36 -15.95 -9.32 1.44
N ILE A 37 -16.06 -8.01 1.67
CA ILE A 37 -15.58 -7.39 2.91
C ILE A 37 -16.46 -7.86 4.07
N LYS A 38 -15.83 -8.41 5.12
CA LYS A 38 -16.52 -8.86 6.33
C LYS A 38 -17.36 -7.75 6.93
N VAL A 39 -18.64 -8.03 7.19
CA VAL A 39 -19.55 -7.08 7.86
C VAL A 39 -18.95 -6.66 9.20
N GLY A 40 -18.90 -5.35 9.45
CA GLY A 40 -18.30 -4.77 10.65
C GLY A 40 -16.77 -4.62 10.61
N TRP A 41 -16.09 -5.09 9.55
CA TRP A 41 -14.69 -4.73 9.31
C TRP A 41 -14.60 -3.26 8.88
N GLY A 42 -13.62 -2.51 9.44
CA GLY A 42 -13.39 -1.11 9.08
C GLY A 42 -13.21 -0.14 10.26
N PHE A 43 -13.58 -0.51 11.49
CA PHE A 43 -13.59 0.43 12.62
C PHE A 43 -12.19 0.78 13.17
N ARG A 44 -11.15 0.02 12.82
CA ARG A 44 -9.76 0.26 13.25
C ARG A 44 -8.75 -0.42 12.32
N VAL A 45 -8.70 0.03 11.07
CA VAL A 45 -7.78 -0.51 10.07
C VAL A 45 -6.44 0.20 10.17
N TRP A 46 -5.37 -0.58 10.09
CA TRP A 46 -4.00 -0.09 10.05
C TRP A 46 -3.47 -0.36 8.63
N ALA A 47 -2.83 0.65 8.07
CA ALA A 47 -2.18 0.56 6.77
C ALA A 47 -0.71 0.87 6.94
N ASP A 48 0.12 0.06 6.31
CA ASP A 48 1.56 0.26 6.19
C ASP A 48 1.83 0.90 4.82
N ALA A 49 2.76 1.85 4.78
CA ALA A 49 3.31 2.37 3.54
C ALA A 49 4.73 1.82 3.35
N LEU A 50 5.00 1.22 2.20
CA LEU A 50 6.34 0.81 1.77
C LEU A 50 6.81 1.77 0.69
N VAL A 51 7.96 2.39 0.92
CA VAL A 51 8.61 3.26 -0.06
C VAL A 51 9.78 2.52 -0.68
N GLU A 52 9.76 2.40 -2.00
CA GLU A 52 10.79 1.78 -2.81
C GLU A 52 11.44 2.86 -3.67
N ILE A 53 12.77 2.89 -3.68
CA ILE A 53 13.55 3.66 -4.65
C ILE A 53 14.17 2.64 -5.61
N ASN A 54 13.78 2.71 -6.87
CA ASN A 54 14.29 1.89 -7.94
C ASN A 54 14.94 2.80 -8.99
N ASP A 55 16.25 3.00 -8.86
CA ASP A 55 17.06 3.91 -9.66
C ASP A 55 16.49 5.35 -9.64
N ARG A 56 15.84 5.78 -10.72
CA ARG A 56 15.21 7.10 -10.84
C ARG A 56 13.75 7.14 -10.45
N THR A 57 13.15 5.99 -10.13
CA THR A 57 11.72 5.90 -9.82
C THR A 57 11.48 5.66 -8.34
N VAL A 58 10.67 6.51 -7.72
CA VAL A 58 10.18 6.31 -6.36
C VAL A 58 8.76 5.75 -6.45
N ASN A 59 8.55 4.61 -5.81
CA ASN A 59 7.25 3.95 -5.69
C ASN A 59 6.80 3.98 -4.23
N VAL A 60 5.54 4.30 -4.00
CA VAL A 60 4.89 4.16 -2.69
C VAL A 60 3.79 3.12 -2.81
N TYR A 61 3.91 2.07 -2.02
CA TYR A 61 2.93 1.00 -1.92
C TYR A 61 2.19 1.08 -0.59
N MET A 62 0.92 0.68 -0.59
CA MET A 62 0.11 0.50 0.61
C MET A 62 -0.16 -0.98 0.85
N LYS A 63 -0.13 -1.39 2.13
CA LYS A 63 -0.57 -2.72 2.57
C LYS A 63 -1.48 -2.57 3.78
N ALA A 64 -2.63 -3.23 3.76
CA ALA A 64 -3.54 -3.27 4.91
C ALA A 64 -4.20 -4.64 5.01
N LEU A 65 -4.57 -5.06 6.23
CA LEU A 65 -5.32 -6.29 6.45
C LEU A 65 -6.81 -6.07 6.19
N VAL A 66 -7.31 -6.58 5.07
CA VAL A 66 -8.74 -6.65 4.77
C VAL A 66 -9.27 -8.03 5.10
N VAL A 67 -10.29 -8.10 5.98
CA VAL A 67 -10.91 -9.37 6.36
C VAL A 67 -12.08 -9.67 5.43
N THR A 68 -12.10 -10.86 4.85
CA THR A 68 -13.14 -11.32 3.93
C THR A 68 -14.27 -12.07 4.66
N GLN A 69 -15.46 -12.11 4.05
CA GLN A 69 -16.58 -12.92 4.51
C GLN A 69 -16.25 -14.41 4.42
N HIS A 70 -15.69 -14.82 3.29
CA HIS A 70 -15.32 -16.20 3.04
C HIS A 70 -13.78 -16.41 3.10
N PRO A 71 -13.29 -17.55 3.62
CA PRO A 71 -11.87 -17.88 3.57
C PRO A 71 -11.38 -18.02 2.12
N GLN A 72 -10.13 -17.64 1.85
CA GLN A 72 -9.51 -17.81 0.53
C GLN A 72 -9.22 -19.28 0.23
N ASN A 73 -8.85 -20.03 1.25
CA ASN A 73 -8.73 -21.48 1.25
C ASN A 73 -9.89 -22.06 2.07
N PRO A 74 -10.88 -22.72 1.44
CA PRO A 74 -12.03 -23.28 2.15
C PRO A 74 -11.65 -24.30 3.24
N GLU A 75 -10.51 -24.97 3.13
CA GLU A 75 -10.01 -25.95 4.11
C GLU A 75 -9.32 -25.29 5.32
N ASP A 76 -9.04 -23.98 5.25
CA ASP A 76 -8.43 -23.21 6.34
C ASP A 76 -9.32 -22.01 6.73
N PRO A 77 -10.07 -22.09 7.83
CA PRO A 77 -10.94 -21.01 8.29
C PRO A 77 -10.19 -19.74 8.72
N HIS A 78 -8.87 -19.80 8.90
CA HIS A 78 -8.02 -18.64 9.22
C HIS A 78 -7.50 -17.91 7.97
N SER A 79 -7.80 -18.39 6.77
CA SER A 79 -7.38 -17.81 5.49
C SER A 79 -8.28 -16.66 5.00
N ASN A 80 -8.99 -15.98 5.89
CA ASN A 80 -9.91 -14.89 5.55
C ASN A 80 -9.27 -13.48 5.63
N GLY A 81 -7.94 -13.40 5.60
CA GLY A 81 -7.20 -12.15 5.71
C GLY A 81 -6.40 -11.85 4.44
N ARG A 82 -6.75 -10.78 3.73
CA ARG A 82 -6.00 -10.26 2.58
C ARG A 82 -5.08 -9.14 2.99
N ARG A 83 -3.83 -9.19 2.54
CA ARG A 83 -2.81 -8.15 2.76
C ARG A 83 -2.05 -7.85 1.48
N ASP A 84 -2.80 -7.50 0.45
CA ASP A 84 -2.25 -7.19 -0.86
C ASP A 84 -1.36 -5.94 -0.77
N LEU A 85 -0.25 -5.93 -1.52
CA LEU A 85 0.61 -4.76 -1.68
C LEU A 85 0.15 -4.01 -2.94
N ILE A 86 -0.37 -2.80 -2.77
CA ILE A 86 -0.97 -2.01 -3.85
C ILE A 86 -0.08 -0.81 -4.14
N LEU A 87 0.32 -0.60 -5.39
CA LEU A 87 1.01 0.61 -5.81
C LEU A 87 0.04 1.79 -5.67
N ALA A 88 0.34 2.70 -4.75
CA ALA A 88 -0.48 3.88 -4.48
C ALA A 88 -0.03 5.10 -5.29
N TRP A 89 1.28 5.22 -5.50
CA TRP A 89 1.87 6.36 -6.17
C TRP A 89 3.24 5.99 -6.76
N THR A 90 3.58 6.61 -7.89
CA THR A 90 4.86 6.43 -8.56
C THR A 90 5.29 7.74 -9.22
N LYS A 91 6.59 8.03 -9.20
CA LYS A 91 7.18 9.17 -9.90
C LYS A 91 8.64 8.88 -10.26
N THR A 92 9.02 9.28 -11.47
CA THR A 92 10.40 9.21 -11.96
C THR A 92 11.06 10.58 -11.94
N TYR A 93 12.36 10.61 -11.61
CA TYR A 93 13.21 11.80 -11.43
C TYR A 93 14.39 11.85 -12.42
#